data_AF-A0AAU9WN71-F1
#
_entry.id   AF-A0AAU9WN71-F1
#
_cell.length_a   1.000
_cell.length_b   1.000
_cell.length_c   1.000
_cell.angle_alpha   90.00
_cell.angle_beta   90.00
_cell.angle_gamma   90.00
#
_symmetry.space_group_name_H-M   'P 1'
#
loop_
_entity.id
_entity.type
_entity.pdbx_description
1 polymer ?
#
loop_
_entity_poly.entity_id
_entity_poly.type
_entity_poly.pdbx_seq_one_letter_code
_entity_poly.pdbx_strand_id
1 'polypeptide(L)'
;GSVDVWKCRSWKCSGSLKVWKCRSVEVWKCGSVEVRKSGNMQMSLYLTHIFLDLVVWKCGSVEVWKCGSVEVWKCGSVEVWKCGSVEVWKCGSVEVWKCGSVEVWKCGSVEVWKCGSVEVWKCESVEVWK
;
A
#
# COMPACT_ATOMS: atom_id res chain seq x y z
N GLY A 1 0.13 -18.95 10.88
CA GLY A 1 -0.45 -19.73 9.76
C GLY A 1 -0.67 -18.81 8.57
N SER A 2 -0.54 -19.35 7.36
CA SER A 2 -0.87 -18.66 6.11
C SER A 2 -2.33 -18.96 5.73
N VAL A 3 -3.09 -17.94 5.33
CA VAL A 3 -4.50 -18.11 4.89
C VAL A 3 -4.63 -17.65 3.44
N ASP A 4 -5.18 -18.53 2.60
CA ASP A 4 -5.52 -18.23 1.20
C ASP A 4 -7.03 -17.98 1.07
N VAL A 5 -7.42 -16.77 0.66
CA VAL A 5 -8.83 -16.38 0.50
C VAL A 5 -9.15 -16.13 -0.97
N TRP A 6 -10.09 -16.91 -1.51
CA TRP A 6 -10.46 -16.86 -2.93
C TRP A 6 -11.50 -15.79 -3.27
N LYS A 7 -12.52 -15.64 -2.42
CA LYS A 7 -13.57 -14.64 -2.59
C LYS A 7 -14.12 -14.21 -1.22
N CYS A 8 -14.01 -12.93 -0.90
CA CYS A 8 -14.58 -12.36 0.33
C CYS A 8 -15.25 -11.00 0.08
N ARG A 9 -16.12 -10.60 1.02
CA ARG A 9 -16.66 -9.23 1.06
C ARG A 9 -15.81 -8.34 1.98
N SER A 10 -15.51 -8.83 3.17
CA SER A 10 -14.57 -8.26 4.15
C SER A 10 -13.85 -9.40 4.85
N TRP A 11 -12.61 -9.18 5.28
CA TRP A 11 -11.80 -10.17 6.01
C TRP A 11 -10.89 -9.47 7.01
N LYS A 12 -10.67 -10.11 8.16
CA LYS A 12 -9.72 -9.71 9.21
C LYS A 12 -8.78 -10.87 9.49
N CYS A 13 -7.47 -10.61 9.52
CA CYS A 13 -6.47 -11.67 9.71
C CYS A 13 -5.35 -11.25 10.68
N SER A 14 -4.80 -12.26 11.35
CA SER A 14 -3.48 -12.23 11.96
C SER A 14 -2.58 -13.32 11.35
N GLY A 15 -1.37 -12.98 10.87
CA GLY A 15 -0.43 -13.91 10.20
C GLY A 15 -0.10 -13.55 8.74
N SER A 16 0.18 -14.53 7.88
CA SER A 16 0.42 -14.29 6.46
C SER A 16 -0.88 -14.47 5.67
N LEU A 17 -1.22 -13.51 4.82
CA LEU A 17 -2.51 -13.48 4.13
C LEU A 17 -2.30 -13.36 2.62
N LYS A 18 -2.93 -14.25 1.85
CA LYS A 18 -3.04 -14.14 0.40
C LYS A 18 -4.50 -14.01 -0.01
N VAL A 19 -4.84 -12.92 -0.70
CA VAL A 19 -6.20 -12.62 -1.12
C VAL A 19 -6.26 -12.55 -2.64
N TRP A 20 -7.05 -13.42 -3.25
CA TRP A 20 -7.21 -13.46 -4.71
C TRP A 20 -8.23 -12.45 -5.22
N LYS A 21 -9.39 -12.40 -4.57
CA LYS A 21 -10.46 -11.46 -4.91
C LYS A 21 -11.25 -11.08 -3.66
N CYS A 22 -11.23 -9.80 -3.31
CA CYS A 22 -12.08 -9.27 -2.26
C CYS A 22 -12.70 -7.94 -2.68
N ARG A 23 -13.73 -7.49 -1.96
CA ARG A 23 -14.21 -6.11 -2.09
C ARG A 23 -13.47 -5.20 -1.13
N SER A 24 -13.36 -5.61 0.12
CA SER A 24 -12.66 -4.90 1.18
C SER A 24 -11.77 -5.87 1.94
N VAL A 25 -10.56 -5.45 2.31
CA VAL A 25 -9.67 -6.22 3.17
C VAL A 25 -9.20 -5.31 4.30
N GLU A 26 -9.37 -5.77 5.54
CA GLU A 26 -8.92 -5.07 6.74
C GLU A 26 -7.85 -5.88 7.45
N VAL A 27 -6.62 -5.40 7.44
CA VAL A 27 -5.49 -6.12 8.04
C VAL A 27 -5.03 -5.41 9.31
N TRP A 28 -4.88 -6.20 10.39
CA TRP A 28 -4.52 -5.69 11.72
C TRP A 28 -3.17 -6.21 12.23
N LYS A 29 -2.94 -7.53 12.16
CA LYS A 29 -1.73 -8.18 12.70
C LYS A 29 -1.16 -9.18 11.72
N CYS A 30 -0.80 -8.75 10.51
CA CYS A 30 -0.16 -9.66 9.57
C CYS A 30 1.37 -9.62 9.67
N GLY A 31 2.06 -10.60 9.11
CA GLY A 31 3.50 -10.54 8.83
C GLY A 31 3.79 -10.23 7.36
N SER A 32 2.93 -10.71 6.45
CA SER A 32 3.00 -10.45 5.01
C SER A 32 1.61 -10.53 4.40
N VAL A 33 1.33 -9.65 3.43
CA VAL A 33 0.03 -9.61 2.76
C VAL A 33 0.22 -9.49 1.25
N GLU A 34 -0.36 -10.43 0.51
CA GLU A 34 -0.42 -10.38 -0.94
C GLU A 34 -1.89 -10.27 -1.38
N VAL A 35 -2.22 -9.23 -2.13
CA VAL A 35 -3.58 -9.02 -2.66
C VAL A 35 -3.54 -8.94 -4.19
N ARG A 36 -4.17 -9.91 -4.86
CA ARG A 36 -4.26 -9.90 -6.33
C ARG A 36 -5.31 -8.94 -6.86
N LYS A 37 -6.48 -8.91 -6.22
CA LYS A 37 -7.57 -8.02 -6.62
C LYS A 37 -8.42 -7.64 -5.43
N SER A 38 -8.47 -6.35 -5.12
CA SER A 38 -9.46 -5.79 -4.17
C SER A 38 -10.18 -4.58 -4.76
N GLY A 39 -11.32 -4.22 -4.18
CA GLY A 39 -11.96 -2.93 -4.42
C GLY A 39 -11.27 -1.86 -3.58
N ASN A 40 -11.45 -1.93 -2.27
CA ASN A 40 -10.78 -1.07 -1.31
C ASN A 40 -9.92 -1.94 -0.38
N MET A 41 -8.87 -1.37 0.18
CA MET A 41 -8.02 -2.04 1.16
C MET A 41 -7.63 -1.03 2.23
N GLN A 42 -7.83 -1.42 3.49
CA GLN A 42 -7.39 -0.65 4.64
C GLN A 42 -6.49 -1.52 5.50
N MET A 43 -5.34 -1.00 5.85
CA MET A 43 -4.39 -1.71 6.71
C MET A 43 -3.95 -0.82 7.87
N SER A 44 -4.31 -1.27 9.07
CA SER A 44 -4.08 -0.57 10.33
C SER A 44 -3.21 -1.45 11.23
N LEU A 45 -1.89 -1.25 11.14
CA LEU A 45 -0.92 -1.98 11.94
C LEU A 45 -0.60 -1.22 13.23
N TYR A 46 -1.08 -1.76 14.34
CA TYR A 46 -0.80 -1.20 15.67
C TYR A 46 0.49 -1.80 16.25
N LEU A 47 1.53 -0.97 16.20
CA LEU A 47 2.66 -0.88 17.14
C LEU A 47 3.75 -1.96 17.26
N THR A 48 3.64 -3.21 16.81
CA THR A 48 4.70 -4.20 17.18
C THR A 48 5.52 -4.86 16.08
N HIS A 49 5.17 -4.80 14.80
CA HIS A 49 6.02 -5.37 13.73
C HIS A 49 6.19 -4.36 12.59
N ILE A 50 7.40 -3.83 12.44
CA ILE A 50 7.83 -2.88 11.39
C ILE A 50 8.30 -3.63 10.12
N PHE A 51 8.42 -4.95 10.19
CA PHE A 51 8.90 -5.82 9.10
C PHE A 51 7.72 -6.51 8.40
N LEU A 52 6.99 -5.74 7.62
CA LEU A 52 5.79 -6.20 6.92
C LEU A 52 5.87 -5.75 5.48
N ASP A 53 5.78 -6.71 4.58
CA ASP A 53 5.74 -6.47 3.14
C ASP A 53 4.30 -6.61 2.66
N LEU A 54 3.82 -5.55 1.99
CA LEU A 54 2.53 -5.50 1.34
C LEU A 54 2.72 -5.52 -0.17
N VAL A 55 2.16 -6.51 -0.84
CA VAL A 55 2.13 -6.56 -2.31
C VAL A 55 0.69 -6.51 -2.79
N VAL A 56 0.36 -5.49 -3.58
CA VAL A 56 -0.97 -5.30 -4.16
C VAL A 56 -0.89 -5.22 -5.68
N TRP A 57 -1.50 -6.19 -6.37
CA TRP A 57 -1.51 -6.22 -7.83
C TRP A 57 -2.56 -5.29 -8.44
N LYS A 58 -3.76 -5.29 -7.86
CA LYS A 58 -4.85 -4.44 -8.35
C LYS A 58 -5.80 -4.06 -7.23
N CYS A 59 -5.92 -2.76 -6.98
CA CYS A 59 -6.91 -2.21 -6.07
C CYS A 59 -7.58 -0.96 -6.64
N GLY A 60 -8.69 -0.54 -6.04
CA GLY A 60 -9.29 0.77 -6.25
C GLY A 60 -8.64 1.80 -5.34
N SER A 61 -8.57 1.51 -4.04
CA SER A 61 -7.87 2.35 -3.05
C SER A 61 -7.09 1.50 -2.04
N VAL A 62 -5.92 2.00 -1.62
CA VAL A 62 -5.09 1.38 -0.59
C VAL A 62 -4.74 2.44 0.46
N GLU A 63 -5.14 2.21 1.70
CA GLU A 63 -4.78 3.04 2.85
C GLU A 63 -3.92 2.24 3.82
N VAL A 64 -2.72 2.74 4.12
CA VAL A 64 -1.74 2.07 4.97
C VAL A 64 -1.27 3.02 6.07
N TRP A 65 -1.55 2.67 7.32
CA TRP A 65 -1.11 3.47 8.47
C TRP A 65 0.37 3.31 8.80
N LYS A 66 0.86 2.07 8.78
CA LYS A 66 2.25 1.75 9.11
C LYS A 66 2.67 0.46 8.43
N CYS A 67 3.79 0.44 7.71
CA CYS A 67 4.30 -0.77 7.06
C CYS A 67 5.83 -0.74 6.92
N GLY A 68 6.44 -1.88 6.60
CA GLY A 68 7.86 -1.95 6.27
C GLY A 68 8.08 -1.52 4.82
N SER A 69 7.44 -2.24 3.90
CA SER A 69 7.45 -1.96 2.47
C SER A 69 6.04 -2.07 1.88
N VAL A 70 5.75 -1.25 0.87
CA VAL A 70 4.49 -1.28 0.12
C VAL A 70 4.79 -1.30 -1.37
N GLU A 71 4.40 -2.36 -2.06
CA GLU A 71 4.47 -2.50 -3.51
C GLU A 71 3.06 -2.52 -4.12
N VAL A 72 2.77 -1.58 -5.02
CA VAL A 72 1.47 -1.44 -5.67
C VAL A 72 1.62 -1.39 -7.18
N TRP A 73 1.07 -2.38 -7.88
CA TRP A 73 1.15 -2.48 -9.33
C TRP A 73 0.13 -1.60 -10.06
N LYS A 74 -1.14 -1.63 -9.60
CA LYS A 74 -2.21 -0.83 -10.18
C LYS A 74 -3.24 -0.43 -9.13
N CYS A 75 -3.37 0.87 -8.88
CA CYS A 75 -4.40 1.40 -8.00
C CYS A 75 -5.08 2.65 -8.58
N GLY A 76 -6.21 3.04 -7.99
CA GLY A 76 -6.80 4.36 -8.20
C GLY A 76 -6.14 5.39 -7.28
N SER A 77 -6.07 5.09 -6.00
CA SER A 77 -5.41 5.92 -4.98
C SER A 77 -4.57 5.08 -4.01
N VAL A 78 -3.47 5.65 -3.54
CA VAL A 78 -2.61 5.06 -2.50
C VAL A 78 -2.32 6.13 -1.46
N GLU A 79 -2.68 5.87 -0.21
CA GLU A 79 -2.39 6.74 0.93
C GLU A 79 -1.53 5.97 1.95
N VAL A 80 -0.34 6.49 2.25
CA VAL A 80 0.61 5.86 3.17
C VAL A 80 1.06 6.86 4.23
N TRP A 81 0.79 6.53 5.50
CA TRP A 81 1.15 7.40 6.63
C TRP A 81 2.61 7.22 7.05
N LYS A 82 3.06 5.98 7.23
CA LYS A 82 4.43 5.68 7.65
C LYS A 82 4.95 4.40 7.03
N CYS A 83 5.99 4.49 6.21
CA CYS A 83 6.61 3.30 5.62
C CYS A 83 8.13 3.40 5.53
N GLY A 84 8.81 2.27 5.36
CA GLY A 84 10.23 2.24 5.00
C GLY A 84 10.41 2.57 3.52
N SER A 85 9.71 1.84 2.66
CA SER A 85 9.71 2.04 1.20
C SER A 85 8.31 1.95 0.60
N VAL A 86 8.03 2.77 -0.41
CA VAL A 86 6.80 2.72 -1.20
C VAL A 86 7.15 2.66 -2.68
N GLU A 87 6.73 1.61 -3.37
CA GLU A 87 6.89 1.44 -4.81
C GLU A 87 5.53 1.36 -5.49
N VAL A 88 5.28 2.25 -6.44
CA VAL A 88 4.00 2.35 -7.16
C VAL A 88 4.21 2.38 -8.66
N TRP A 89 3.68 1.38 -9.36
CA TRP A 89 3.85 1.27 -10.81
C TRP A 89 2.85 2.11 -11.61
N LYS A 90 1.57 2.03 -11.26
CA LYS A 90 0.48 2.78 -11.92
C LYS A 90 -0.58 3.18 -10.91
N CYS A 91 -0.75 4.48 -10.69
CA CYS A 91 -1.81 5.00 -9.84
C CYS A 91 -2.49 6.23 -10.44
N GLY A 92 -3.65 6.61 -9.91
CA GLY A 92 -4.24 7.92 -10.16
C GLY A 92 -3.63 8.97 -9.24
N SER A 93 -3.59 8.68 -7.93
CA SER A 93 -2.98 9.53 -6.91
C SER A 93 -2.15 8.73 -5.91
N VAL A 94 -1.05 9.32 -5.43
CA VAL A 94 -0.21 8.76 -4.36
C VAL A 94 0.04 9.84 -3.33
N GLU A 95 -0.31 9.58 -2.07
CA GLU A 95 -0.07 10.47 -0.94
C GLU A 95 0.77 9.74 0.11
N VAL A 96 1.92 10.30 0.47
CA VAL A 96 2.88 9.68 1.39
C VAL A 96 3.33 10.67 2.47
N TRP A 97 2.94 10.43 3.72
CA TRP A 97 3.24 11.33 4.84
C TRP A 97 4.67 11.19 5.34
N LYS A 98 5.11 9.97 5.62
CA LYS A 98 6.47 9.71 6.10
C LYS A 98 7.03 8.44 5.49
N CYS A 99 8.11 8.54 4.73
CA CYS A 99 8.75 7.37 4.16
C CYS A 99 10.28 7.47 4.13
N GLY A 100 10.98 6.34 4.05
CA GLY A 100 12.41 6.32 3.74
C GLY A 100 12.64 6.62 2.26
N SER A 101 11.97 5.85 1.38
CA SER A 101 12.03 6.00 -0.07
C SER A 101 10.66 5.87 -0.74
N VAL A 102 10.42 6.66 -1.77
CA VAL A 102 9.21 6.58 -2.61
C VAL A 102 9.63 6.48 -4.07
N GLU A 103 9.19 5.43 -4.77
CA GLU A 103 9.38 5.25 -6.19
C GLU A 103 8.03 5.16 -6.90
N VAL A 104 7.80 6.04 -7.87
CA VAL A 104 6.54 6.09 -8.63
C VAL A 104 6.82 6.10 -10.13
N TRP A 105 6.34 5.08 -10.84
CA TRP A 105 6.58 4.96 -12.28
C TRP A 105 5.59 5.75 -13.13
N LYS A 106 4.29 5.64 -12.83
CA LYS A 106 3.22 6.36 -13.53
C LYS A 106 2.13 6.76 -12.55
N CYS A 107 1.88 8.06 -12.43
CA CYS A 107 0.77 8.56 -11.64
C CYS A 107 0.11 9.79 -12.29
N GLY A 108 -1.09 10.15 -11.84
CA GLY A 108 -1.67 11.47 -12.10
C GLY A 108 -1.05 12.50 -11.16
N SER A 109 -1.17 12.26 -9.85
CA SER A 109 -0.62 13.14 -8.81
C SER A 109 0.20 12.38 -7.77
N VAL A 110 1.26 13.02 -7.26
CA VAL A 110 2.07 12.51 -6.15
C VAL A 110 2.28 13.61 -5.12
N GLU A 111 1.89 13.37 -3.87
CA GLU A 111 2.14 14.24 -2.73
C GLU A 111 2.97 13.50 -1.69
N VAL A 112 4.10 14.08 -1.29
CA VAL A 112 5.01 13.47 -0.32
C VAL A 112 5.39 14.51 0.73
N TRP A 113 5.12 14.25 2.01
CA TRP A 113 5.40 15.24 3.07
C TRP A 113 6.78 15.14 3.70
N LYS A 114 7.24 13.94 4.03
CA LYS A 114 8.56 13.71 4.64
C LYS A 114 9.17 12.45 4.08
N CYS A 115 10.16 12.59 3.21
CA CYS A 115 10.83 11.44 2.64
C CYS A 115 12.36 11.63 2.54
N GLY A 116 13.10 10.52 2.66
CA GLY A 116 14.53 10.49 2.44
C GLY A 116 14.89 10.60 0.96
N SER A 117 14.19 9.84 0.10
CA SER A 117 14.35 9.87 -1.35
C SER A 117 13.00 9.74 -2.07
N VAL A 118 12.83 10.47 -3.17
CA VAL A 118 11.64 10.40 -4.01
C VAL A 118 12.08 10.32 -5.47
N GLU A 119 11.69 9.25 -6.15
CA GLU A 119 11.89 9.06 -7.59
C GLU A 119 10.55 8.94 -8.31
N VAL A 120 10.29 9.84 -9.26
CA VAL A 120 9.05 9.85 -10.03
C VAL A 120 9.38 9.91 -11.51
N TRP A 121 8.90 8.93 -12.28
CA TRP A 121 9.24 8.79 -13.70
C TRP A 121 8.25 9.50 -14.62
N LYS A 122 6.94 9.30 -14.42
CA LYS A 122 5.88 9.95 -15.19
C LYS A 122 4.74 10.35 -14.26
N CYS A 123 4.54 11.65 -14.12
CA CYS A 123 3.45 12.20 -13.31
C CYS A 123 2.96 13.52 -13.90
N GLU A 124 1.69 13.84 -13.73
CA GLU A 124 1.14 15.14 -14.15
C GLU A 124 1.47 16.23 -13.11
N SER A 125 1.40 15.89 -11.82
CA SER A 125 1.78 16.78 -10.71
C SER A 125 2.57 16.05 -9.62
N VAL A 126 3.58 16.73 -9.07
CA VAL A 126 4.38 16.22 -7.94
C VAL A 126 4.62 17.33 -6.94
N GLU A 127 4.23 17.12 -5.69
CA GLU A 127 4.49 18.01 -4.57
C GLU A 127 5.29 17.27 -3.50
N VAL A 128 6.45 17.82 -3.15
CA VAL A 128 7.33 17.25 -2.11
C VAL A 128 7.61 18.32 -1.06
N TRP A 129 7.17 18.04 0.16
CA TRP A 129 7.43 18.84 1.34
C TRP A 129 8.62 18.22 2.11
N LYS A 130 9.27 19.00 2.97
CA LYS A 130 10.39 18.56 3.81
C LYS A 130 10.12 18.88 5.28
#